data_AF-A0AB35YNM0-F1
#
_entry.id   AF-A0AB35YNM0-F1
#
_cell.length_a   1.000
_cell.length_b   1.000
_cell.length_c   1.000
_cell.angle_alpha   90.00
_cell.angle_beta   90.00
_cell.angle_gamma   90.00
#
_symmetry.space_group_name_H-M   'P 1'
#
loop_
_entity.id
_entity.type
_entity.pdbx_description
1 polymer ?
#
loop_
_entity_poly.entity_id
_entity_poly.type
_entity_poly.pdbx_seq_one_letter_code
_entity_poly.pdbx_strand_id
1 'polypeptide(L)'
;MNAQIQQYLQHIQFQGTLEPTVQLLGQLQTKHLLTIPYENLDVALNLGISFSIPDLFQKIIIERRGGNCFELNILFSWLLRELGFSVTNRYAQFWRNVEEHTPPEDIPMHQLLLVKDAKQSYISDVGVGALAPCKPVPLIAGYQHRENRELYKVEYDEENGWMLFEQTKQQWRLLYCFHNDANDAKFAPRLSKQKNKIAMIRTARGRHTMMNNEFRIYEGQSLTTYTTNTEKEWLQALQRFFHISLQQ
;
A
#
# COMPACT_ATOMS: atom_id res chain seq x y z
N MET A 1 12.83 23.19 -4.44
CA MET A 1 12.06 21.94 -4.32
C MET A 1 11.23 21.78 -5.58
N ASN A 2 11.26 20.60 -6.21
CA ASN A 2 10.53 20.31 -7.46
C ASN A 2 9.01 20.54 -7.27
N ALA A 3 8.33 21.14 -8.24
CA ALA A 3 6.90 21.42 -8.20
C ALA A 3 6.05 20.15 -8.01
N GLN A 4 6.48 19.03 -8.60
CA GLN A 4 5.79 17.74 -8.44
C GLN A 4 5.87 17.22 -6.98
N ILE A 5 7.01 17.42 -6.30
CA ILE A 5 7.14 17.08 -4.87
C ILE A 5 6.15 17.92 -4.05
N GLN A 6 6.05 19.23 -4.33
CA GLN A 6 5.10 20.10 -3.64
C GLN A 6 3.65 19.66 -3.83
N GLN A 7 3.26 19.35 -5.06
CA GLN A 7 1.92 18.84 -5.38
C GLN A 7 1.62 17.52 -4.68
N TYR A 8 2.59 16.60 -4.64
CA TYR A 8 2.45 15.34 -3.90
C TYR A 8 2.21 15.61 -2.42
N LEU A 9 3.10 16.39 -1.78
CA LEU A 9 3.01 16.71 -0.35
C LEU A 9 1.69 17.43 -0.02
N GLN A 10 1.23 18.33 -0.90
CA GLN A 10 -0.09 18.96 -0.78
C GLN A 10 -1.23 17.96 -0.88
N HIS A 11 -1.16 17.03 -1.84
CA HIS A 11 -2.19 16.00 -2.02
C HIS A 11 -2.35 15.13 -0.78
N ILE A 12 -1.24 14.66 -0.19
CA ILE A 12 -1.26 13.89 1.08
C ILE A 12 -1.40 14.78 2.33
N GLN A 13 -1.60 16.09 2.17
CA GLN A 13 -1.77 17.05 3.26
C GLN A 13 -0.62 17.01 4.28
N PHE A 14 0.61 16.90 3.79
CA PHE A 14 1.82 16.96 4.59
C PHE A 14 2.34 18.40 4.68
N GLN A 15 2.64 18.83 5.90
CA GLN A 15 3.33 20.07 6.22
C GLN A 15 4.38 19.76 7.28
N GLY A 16 5.61 20.20 7.09
CA GLY A 16 6.70 19.90 8.01
C GLY A 16 8.07 20.05 7.37
N THR A 17 9.11 19.72 8.14
CA THR A 17 10.49 19.66 7.67
C THR A 17 10.70 18.42 6.79
N LEU A 18 11.59 18.55 5.81
CA LEU A 18 11.86 17.49 4.81
C LEU A 18 13.22 16.84 5.00
N GLU A 19 13.73 16.82 6.22
CA GLU A 19 14.96 16.11 6.55
C GLU A 19 14.72 14.58 6.49
N PRO A 20 15.53 13.81 5.73
CA PRO A 20 15.29 12.40 5.46
C PRO A 20 15.56 11.51 6.68
N THR A 21 14.66 11.59 7.65
CA THR A 21 14.69 10.85 8.92
C THR A 21 13.61 9.77 8.94
N VAL A 22 13.78 8.76 9.81
CA VAL A 22 12.73 7.75 10.04
C VAL A 22 11.41 8.38 10.51
N GLN A 23 11.48 9.50 11.25
CA GLN A 23 10.30 10.25 11.66
C GLN A 23 9.56 10.83 10.47
N LEU A 24 10.26 11.49 9.54
CA LEU A 24 9.67 11.99 8.30
C LEU A 24 9.08 10.84 7.48
N LEU A 25 9.81 9.73 7.33
CA LEU A 25 9.33 8.55 6.60
C LEU A 25 8.00 8.04 7.20
N GLY A 26 7.92 7.96 8.54
CA GLY A 26 6.69 7.61 9.26
C GLY A 26 5.54 8.57 9.00
N GLN A 27 5.79 9.87 9.02
CA GLN A 27 4.77 10.87 8.75
C GLN A 27 4.26 10.80 7.31
N LEU A 28 5.16 10.66 6.33
CA LEU A 28 4.82 10.54 4.91
C LEU A 28 4.00 9.28 4.64
N GLN A 29 4.43 8.11 5.16
CA GLN A 29 3.70 6.85 4.99
C GLN A 29 2.31 6.91 5.62
N THR A 30 2.19 7.42 6.86
CA THR A 30 0.89 7.59 7.52
C THR A 30 -0.03 8.51 6.70
N LYS A 31 0.47 9.65 6.23
CA LYS A 31 -0.30 10.62 5.43
C LYS A 31 -0.73 10.07 4.09
N HIS A 32 0.15 9.33 3.42
CA HIS A 32 -0.17 8.63 2.18
C HIS A 32 -1.32 7.64 2.38
N LEU A 33 -1.20 6.73 3.35
CA LEU A 33 -2.21 5.69 3.61
C LEU A 33 -3.59 6.25 4.01
N LEU A 34 -3.62 7.45 4.60
CA LEU A 34 -4.85 8.15 4.99
C LEU A 34 -5.52 8.92 3.84
N THR A 35 -4.82 9.13 2.73
CA THR A 35 -5.26 10.03 1.66
C THR A 35 -5.43 9.30 0.33
N ILE A 36 -4.47 8.46 -0.04
CA ILE A 36 -4.44 7.76 -1.32
C ILE A 36 -4.92 6.32 -1.09
N PRO A 37 -6.04 5.91 -1.71
CA PRO A 37 -6.55 4.56 -1.57
C PRO A 37 -5.70 3.56 -2.36
N TYR A 38 -5.64 2.32 -1.85
CA TYR A 38 -5.36 1.17 -2.71
C TYR A 38 -6.60 0.88 -3.55
N GLU A 39 -6.41 0.58 -4.83
CA GLU A 39 -7.46 0.09 -5.71
C GLU A 39 -6.89 -0.68 -6.92
N ASN A 40 -7.68 -1.58 -7.49
CA ASN A 40 -7.32 -2.35 -8.69
C ASN A 40 -8.31 -2.12 -9.85
N LEU A 41 -9.00 -0.97 -9.88
CA LEU A 41 -10.10 -0.72 -10.81
C LEU A 41 -9.63 -0.77 -12.26
N ASP A 42 -8.45 -0.24 -12.57
CA ASP A 42 -7.92 -0.28 -13.93
C ASP A 42 -7.67 -1.73 -14.37
N VAL A 43 -7.15 -2.59 -13.48
CA VAL A 43 -7.00 -4.03 -13.74
C VAL A 43 -8.38 -4.68 -13.95
N ALA A 44 -9.31 -4.48 -13.02
CA ALA A 44 -10.61 -5.14 -13.03
C ALA A 44 -11.50 -4.70 -14.20
N LEU A 45 -11.32 -3.48 -14.69
CA LEU A 45 -12.04 -2.91 -15.83
C LEU A 45 -11.26 -3.08 -17.16
N ASN A 46 -10.13 -3.79 -17.16
CA ASN A 46 -9.25 -3.96 -18.32
C ASN A 46 -8.80 -2.63 -18.97
N LEU A 47 -8.56 -1.61 -18.14
CA LEU A 47 -7.88 -0.39 -18.55
C LEU A 47 -6.37 -0.63 -18.56
N GLY A 48 -5.68 -0.03 -19.53
CA GLY A 48 -4.22 -0.11 -19.61
C GLY A 48 -3.56 0.50 -18.37
N ILE A 49 -2.44 -0.07 -17.93
CA ILE A 49 -1.67 0.43 -16.77
C ILE A 49 -0.28 0.83 -17.24
N SER A 50 0.17 1.99 -16.78
CA SER A 50 1.53 2.47 -16.94
C SER A 50 2.21 2.56 -15.58
N PHE A 51 3.50 2.19 -15.55
CA PHE A 51 4.35 2.32 -14.37
C PHE A 51 5.37 3.45 -14.50
N SER A 52 5.22 4.31 -15.52
CA SER A 52 6.06 5.49 -15.68
C SER A 52 5.72 6.53 -14.60
N ILE A 53 6.73 7.23 -14.06
CA ILE A 53 6.50 8.27 -13.06
C ILE A 53 5.53 9.35 -13.55
N PRO A 54 5.62 9.86 -14.81
CA PRO A 54 4.66 10.85 -15.32
C PRO A 54 3.20 10.36 -15.28
N ASP A 55 2.94 9.12 -15.72
CA ASP A 55 1.57 8.59 -15.79
C ASP A 55 1.02 8.28 -14.39
N LEU A 56 1.86 7.70 -13.52
CA LEU A 56 1.51 7.46 -12.12
C LEU A 56 1.21 8.76 -11.39
N PHE A 57 2.00 9.80 -11.62
CA PHE A 57 1.79 11.12 -11.02
C PHE A 57 0.49 11.75 -11.51
N GLN A 58 0.22 11.69 -12.81
CA GLN A 58 -1.02 12.18 -13.41
C GLN A 58 -2.24 11.46 -12.79
N LYS A 59 -2.24 10.13 -12.75
CA LYS A 59 -3.32 9.34 -12.17
C LYS A 59 -3.51 9.60 -10.67
N ILE A 60 -2.46 9.40 -9.87
CA ILE A 60 -2.59 9.36 -8.40
C ILE A 60 -2.69 10.77 -7.82
N ILE A 61 -1.91 11.74 -8.33
CA ILE A 61 -1.80 13.07 -7.71
C ILE A 61 -2.73 14.08 -8.37
N ILE A 62 -2.77 14.12 -9.70
CA ILE A 62 -3.57 15.12 -10.43
C ILE A 62 -5.05 14.69 -10.49
N GLU A 63 -5.33 13.46 -10.92
CA GLU A 63 -6.68 12.90 -11.01
C GLU A 63 -7.21 12.39 -9.67
N ARG A 64 -6.35 12.36 -8.63
CA ARG A 64 -6.69 11.93 -7.26
C ARG A 64 -7.28 10.51 -7.21
N ARG A 65 -6.78 9.64 -8.08
CA ARG A 65 -7.07 8.20 -8.05
C ARG A 65 -6.19 7.51 -7.00
N GLY A 66 -6.48 6.24 -6.76
CA GLY A 66 -5.58 5.33 -6.07
C GLY A 66 -4.66 4.60 -7.05
N GLY A 67 -4.18 3.43 -6.62
CA GLY A 67 -3.49 2.49 -7.48
C GLY A 67 -3.26 1.15 -6.78
N ASN A 68 -2.75 0.18 -7.55
CA ASN A 68 -2.31 -1.09 -7.00
C ASN A 68 -0.95 -0.95 -6.28
N CYS A 69 -0.45 -2.03 -5.68
CA CYS A 69 0.77 -1.97 -4.87
C CYS A 69 2.01 -1.51 -5.64
N PHE A 70 2.15 -1.84 -6.92
CA PHE A 70 3.24 -1.36 -7.76
C PHE A 70 3.10 0.14 -8.01
N GLU A 71 1.93 0.58 -8.47
CA GLU A 71 1.67 2.00 -8.75
C GLU A 71 1.97 2.89 -7.54
N LEU A 72 1.46 2.49 -6.37
CA LEU A 72 1.63 3.22 -5.12
C LEU A 72 3.08 3.22 -4.65
N ASN A 73 3.72 2.05 -4.55
CA ASN A 73 5.09 1.98 -4.03
C ASN A 73 6.14 2.48 -5.04
N ILE A 74 5.91 2.42 -6.36
CA ILE A 74 6.79 3.04 -7.36
C ILE A 74 6.78 4.56 -7.19
N LEU A 75 5.59 5.16 -7.14
CA LEU A 75 5.46 6.60 -7.01
C LEU A 75 5.96 7.09 -5.63
N PHE A 76 5.68 6.34 -4.56
CA PHE A 76 6.19 6.67 -3.24
C PHE A 76 7.72 6.53 -3.16
N SER A 77 8.29 5.51 -3.79
CA SER A 77 9.75 5.34 -3.92
C SER A 77 10.41 6.51 -4.63
N TRP A 78 9.81 7.00 -5.72
CA TRP A 78 10.25 8.22 -6.40
C TRP A 78 10.26 9.43 -5.46
N LEU A 79 9.16 9.69 -4.75
CA LEU A 79 9.10 10.78 -3.78
C LEU A 79 10.20 10.68 -2.72
N LEU A 80 10.39 9.50 -2.13
CA LEU A 80 11.39 9.30 -1.09
C LEU A 80 12.81 9.53 -1.61
N ARG A 81 13.14 9.06 -2.82
CA ARG A 81 14.46 9.32 -3.44
C ARG A 81 14.69 10.80 -3.71
N GLU A 82 13.67 11.51 -4.21
CA GLU A 82 13.73 12.96 -4.43
C GLU A 82 13.92 13.75 -3.12
N LEU A 83 13.44 13.21 -1.99
CA LEU A 83 13.66 13.76 -0.66
C LEU A 83 14.99 13.31 -0.02
N GLY A 84 15.83 12.55 -0.75
CA GLY A 84 17.16 12.14 -0.31
C GLY A 84 17.22 10.85 0.52
N PHE A 85 16.13 10.09 0.60
CA PHE A 85 16.16 8.78 1.25
C PHE A 85 16.92 7.74 0.41
N SER A 86 17.64 6.84 1.10
CA SER A 86 18.20 5.63 0.48
C SER A 86 17.12 4.56 0.39
N VAL A 87 16.56 4.35 -0.82
CA VAL A 87 15.41 3.47 -1.05
C VAL A 87 15.74 2.34 -2.03
N THR A 88 15.50 1.10 -1.60
CA THR A 88 15.53 -0.10 -2.43
C THR A 88 14.11 -0.64 -2.63
N ASN A 89 13.70 -0.82 -3.88
CA ASN A 89 12.44 -1.52 -4.18
C ASN A 89 12.67 -3.02 -3.97
N ARG A 90 11.74 -3.68 -3.27
CA ARG A 90 11.75 -5.14 -3.04
C ARG A 90 10.45 -5.74 -3.54
N TYR A 91 10.53 -7.01 -3.93
CA TYR A 91 9.36 -7.79 -4.31
C TYR A 91 9.14 -8.93 -3.33
N ALA A 92 7.88 -9.17 -3.04
CA ALA A 92 7.44 -10.12 -2.04
C ALA A 92 6.36 -11.03 -2.59
N GLN A 93 6.31 -12.25 -2.08
CA GLN A 93 5.15 -13.11 -2.22
C GLN A 93 4.07 -12.64 -1.25
N PHE A 94 2.90 -12.25 -1.76
CA PHE A 94 1.79 -11.76 -0.96
C PHE A 94 0.87 -12.90 -0.50
N TRP A 95 1.05 -13.34 0.74
CA TRP A 95 0.40 -14.53 1.33
C TRP A 95 -0.99 -14.27 1.92
N ARG A 96 -1.39 -13.00 2.03
CA ARG A 96 -2.65 -12.68 2.67
C ARG A 96 -3.85 -13.16 1.85
N ASN A 97 -4.68 -14.01 2.47
CA ASN A 97 -5.83 -14.69 1.85
C ASN A 97 -5.45 -15.65 0.72
N VAL A 98 -4.25 -16.21 0.76
CA VAL A 98 -3.83 -17.29 -0.14
C VAL A 98 -4.47 -18.60 0.32
N GLU A 99 -5.04 -19.35 -0.63
CA GLU A 99 -5.57 -20.69 -0.38
C GLU A 99 -4.41 -21.69 -0.25
N GLU A 100 -4.59 -22.75 0.56
CA GLU A 100 -3.55 -23.71 0.94
C GLU A 100 -2.82 -24.38 -0.25
N HIS A 101 -3.45 -24.40 -1.43
CA HIS A 101 -2.91 -25.03 -2.64
C HIS A 101 -2.61 -24.04 -3.77
N THR A 102 -2.46 -22.75 -3.46
CA THR A 102 -2.09 -21.73 -4.46
C THR A 102 -0.63 -21.96 -4.91
N PRO A 103 -0.35 -22.13 -6.20
CA PRO A 103 1.02 -22.25 -6.70
C PRO A 103 1.86 -21.01 -6.33
N PRO A 104 3.15 -21.15 -5.92
CA PRO A 104 4.00 -20.02 -5.55
C PRO A 104 4.10 -18.92 -6.62
N GLU A 105 4.05 -19.28 -7.90
CA GLU A 105 4.08 -18.37 -9.04
C GLU A 105 2.78 -17.59 -9.25
N ASP A 106 1.66 -18.11 -8.73
CA ASP A 106 0.34 -17.48 -8.76
C ASP A 106 0.12 -16.59 -7.52
N ILE A 107 1.03 -16.61 -6.55
CA ILE A 107 1.02 -15.66 -5.45
C ILE A 107 1.28 -14.27 -6.03
N PRO A 108 0.35 -13.31 -5.89
CA PRO A 108 0.51 -11.97 -6.44
C PRO A 108 1.80 -11.35 -5.91
N MET A 109 2.70 -11.00 -6.84
CA MET A 109 3.97 -10.39 -6.47
C MET A 109 3.68 -8.96 -6.02
N HIS A 110 3.98 -8.67 -4.77
CA HIS A 110 3.79 -7.37 -4.14
C HIS A 110 5.09 -6.60 -4.14
N GLN A 111 5.06 -5.30 -4.43
CA GLN A 111 6.24 -4.46 -4.23
C GLN A 111 6.15 -3.79 -2.86
N LEU A 112 7.27 -3.75 -2.13
CA LEU A 112 7.46 -2.91 -0.94
C LEU A 112 8.79 -2.15 -1.05
N LEU A 113 9.08 -1.27 -0.08
CA LEU A 113 10.31 -0.49 -0.05
C LEU A 113 11.13 -0.85 1.19
N LEU A 114 12.43 -1.01 1.00
CA LEU A 114 13.39 -0.93 2.10
C LEU A 114 14.03 0.45 2.09
N VAL A 115 13.90 1.16 3.20
CA VAL A 115 14.51 2.47 3.40
C VAL A 115 15.60 2.35 4.45
N LYS A 116 16.81 2.77 4.11
CA LYS A 116 17.99 2.65 4.97
C LYS A 116 18.34 3.98 5.61
N ASP A 117 18.54 3.98 6.93
CA ASP A 117 19.23 5.06 7.64
C ASP A 117 20.67 4.64 7.99
N ALA A 118 21.38 5.47 8.76
CA ALA A 118 22.77 5.19 9.15
C ALA A 118 22.94 3.92 10.00
N LYS A 119 21.88 3.42 10.64
CA LYS A 119 21.92 2.32 11.62
C LYS A 119 21.28 1.04 11.08
N GLN A 120 20.18 1.14 10.35
CA GLN A 120 19.36 0.00 9.99
C GLN A 120 18.45 0.25 8.78
N SER A 121 17.78 -0.82 8.34
CA SER A 121 16.76 -0.78 7.30
C SER A 121 15.35 -0.85 7.89
N TYR A 122 14.40 -0.24 7.21
CA TYR A 122 12.98 -0.30 7.55
C TYR A 122 12.18 -0.76 6.35
N ILE A 123 11.19 -1.61 6.59
CA ILE A 123 10.09 -1.89 5.67
C ILE A 123 9.19 -0.66 5.64
N SER A 124 9.03 -0.05 4.48
CA SER A 124 8.08 1.02 4.21
C SER A 124 7.17 0.59 3.07
N ASP A 125 5.86 0.69 3.27
CA ASP A 125 4.90 0.11 2.34
C ASP A 125 3.57 0.84 2.37
N VAL A 126 3.22 1.44 1.24
CA VAL A 126 1.92 2.10 1.03
C VAL A 126 0.99 1.30 0.13
N GLY A 127 1.40 0.11 -0.31
CA GLY A 127 0.75 -0.68 -1.35
C GLY A 127 -0.13 -1.83 -0.86
N VAL A 128 -0.07 -2.23 0.41
CA VAL A 128 -0.96 -3.27 0.98
C VAL A 128 -2.41 -2.77 1.14
N GLY A 129 -2.60 -1.46 1.13
CA GLY A 129 -3.87 -0.78 1.40
C GLY A 129 -4.09 -0.53 2.89
N ALA A 130 -5.36 -0.50 3.32
CA ALA A 130 -5.76 -0.04 4.66
C ALA A 130 -5.25 -0.87 5.84
N LEU A 131 -4.54 -1.97 5.57
CA LEU A 131 -4.01 -2.93 6.54
C LEU A 131 -2.49 -2.93 6.60
N ALA A 132 -1.83 -2.14 5.76
CA ALA A 132 -0.41 -1.84 5.88
C ALA A 132 -0.10 -1.30 7.28
N PRO A 133 1.06 -1.63 7.88
CA PRO A 133 1.59 -0.84 8.99
C PRO A 133 1.54 0.65 8.62
N CYS A 134 1.02 1.51 9.50
CA CYS A 134 0.92 2.93 9.18
C CYS A 134 2.26 3.66 9.23
N LYS A 135 3.29 3.04 9.82
CA LYS A 135 4.65 3.55 9.92
C LYS A 135 5.66 2.49 9.45
N PRO A 136 6.91 2.92 9.16
CA PRO A 136 7.99 2.02 8.80
C PRO A 136 8.28 1.02 9.91
N VAL A 137 8.46 -0.24 9.52
CA VAL A 137 8.75 -1.34 10.43
C VAL A 137 10.25 -1.63 10.38
N PRO A 138 10.98 -1.54 11.51
CA PRO A 138 12.38 -1.99 11.58
C PRO A 138 12.55 -3.42 11.03
N LEU A 139 13.51 -3.60 10.11
CA LEU A 139 13.84 -4.92 9.58
C LEU A 139 14.78 -5.66 10.55
N ILE A 140 14.21 -6.12 11.66
CA ILE A 140 14.92 -6.82 12.74
C ILE A 140 14.13 -8.10 13.08
N ALA A 141 14.80 -9.26 13.04
CA ALA A 141 14.15 -10.53 13.32
C ALA A 141 13.62 -10.58 14.76
N GLY A 142 12.38 -11.05 14.93
CA GLY A 142 11.67 -11.08 16.21
C GLY A 142 11.07 -9.74 16.64
N TYR A 143 11.25 -8.66 15.86
CA TYR A 143 10.71 -7.34 16.22
C TYR A 143 9.18 -7.34 16.17
N GLN A 144 8.55 -6.83 17.23
CA GLN A 144 7.12 -6.57 17.26
C GLN A 144 6.86 -5.08 17.07
N HIS A 145 6.08 -4.74 16.05
CA HIS A 145 5.72 -3.38 15.71
C HIS A 145 4.26 -3.11 16.08
N ARG A 146 4.05 -2.27 17.10
CA ARG A 146 2.71 -1.90 17.56
C ARG A 146 2.39 -0.46 17.18
N GLU A 147 1.26 -0.30 16.50
CA GLU A 147 0.68 1.01 16.20
C GLU A 147 -0.79 0.99 16.65
N ASN A 148 -1.08 1.67 17.76
CA ASN A 148 -2.39 1.61 18.42
C ASN A 148 -2.81 0.15 18.72
N ARG A 149 -3.91 -0.31 18.11
CA ARG A 149 -4.45 -1.67 18.26
C ARG A 149 -3.87 -2.66 17.25
N GLU A 150 -3.11 -2.18 16.27
CA GLU A 150 -2.50 -3.00 15.24
C GLU A 150 -1.14 -3.48 15.73
N LEU A 151 -0.87 -4.76 15.53
CA LEU A 151 0.37 -5.40 15.94
C LEU A 151 0.88 -6.24 14.79
N TYR A 152 2.15 -6.04 14.48
CA TYR A 152 2.87 -6.75 13.44
C TYR A 152 4.12 -7.39 14.04
N LYS A 153 4.63 -8.42 13.38
CA LYS A 153 5.86 -9.11 13.77
C LYS A 153 6.73 -9.34 12.54
N VAL A 154 8.02 -9.08 12.68
CA VAL A 154 9.02 -9.40 11.67
C VAL A 154 9.73 -10.68 12.07
N GLU A 155 9.79 -11.64 11.17
CA GLU A 155 10.58 -12.87 11.34
C GLU A 155 11.52 -13.07 10.16
N TYR A 156 12.50 -13.96 10.34
CA TYR A 156 13.44 -14.33 9.31
C TYR A 156 13.76 -15.82 9.43
N ASP A 157 13.76 -16.52 8.31
CA ASP A 157 14.34 -17.85 8.16
C ASP A 157 15.03 -17.99 6.78
N GLU A 158 15.81 -19.06 6.60
CA GLU A 158 16.58 -19.27 5.37
C GLU A 158 15.71 -19.65 4.16
N GLU A 159 14.54 -20.25 4.39
CA GLU A 159 13.65 -20.75 3.35
C GLU A 159 12.80 -19.61 2.75
N ASN A 160 12.14 -18.85 3.61
CA ASN A 160 11.17 -17.80 3.28
C ASN A 160 11.77 -16.40 3.28
N GLY A 161 12.98 -16.22 3.83
CA GLY A 161 13.60 -14.91 3.97
C GLY A 161 12.92 -14.07 5.05
N TRP A 162 12.76 -12.77 4.80
CA TRP A 162 12.09 -11.85 5.71
C TRP A 162 10.57 -11.97 5.58
N MET A 163 9.90 -12.08 6.72
CA MET A 163 8.46 -12.24 6.79
C MET A 163 7.83 -11.15 7.64
N LEU A 164 6.75 -10.56 7.14
CA LEU A 164 5.91 -9.64 7.91
C LEU A 164 4.58 -10.33 8.24
N PHE A 165 4.30 -10.45 9.54
CA PHE A 165 3.04 -10.97 10.05
C PHE A 165 2.17 -9.84 10.60
N GLU A 166 0.86 -9.99 10.45
CA GLU A 166 -0.14 -9.20 11.18
C GLU A 166 -0.80 -10.06 12.27
N GLN A 167 -1.10 -9.46 13.42
CA GLN A 167 -1.91 -10.09 14.45
C GLN A 167 -3.39 -9.97 14.08
N THR A 168 -4.05 -11.10 13.89
CA THR A 168 -5.51 -11.18 13.81
C THR A 168 -6.11 -11.48 15.19
N LYS A 169 -7.44 -11.56 15.31
CA LYS A 169 -8.11 -11.89 16.59
C LYS A 169 -7.67 -13.24 17.17
N GLN A 170 -7.27 -14.19 16.32
CA GLN A 170 -7.05 -15.58 16.73
C GLN A 170 -5.60 -16.04 16.56
N GLN A 171 -4.83 -15.41 15.66
CA GLN A 171 -3.50 -15.88 15.29
C GLN A 171 -2.68 -14.81 14.58
N TRP A 172 -1.37 -15.05 14.49
CA TRP A 172 -0.52 -14.38 13.51
C TRP A 172 -0.85 -14.88 12.11
N ARG A 173 -0.98 -13.95 11.17
CA ARG A 173 -1.17 -14.24 9.75
C ARG A 173 -0.02 -13.65 8.96
N LEU A 174 0.59 -14.44 8.09
CA LEU A 174 1.62 -13.96 7.17
C LEU A 174 0.98 -12.98 6.18
N LEU A 175 1.51 -11.75 6.12
CA LEU A 175 1.13 -10.78 5.09
C LEU A 175 1.89 -11.09 3.79
N TYR A 176 3.22 -11.12 3.90
CA TYR A 176 4.11 -11.38 2.80
C TYR A 176 5.50 -11.81 3.29
N CYS A 177 6.25 -12.46 2.40
CA CYS A 177 7.65 -12.78 2.59
C CYS A 177 8.50 -12.31 1.40
N PHE A 178 9.76 -11.97 1.65
CA PHE A 178 10.71 -11.53 0.62
C PHE A 178 12.16 -11.84 0.99
N HIS A 179 12.97 -12.08 -0.04
CA HIS A 179 14.41 -12.27 0.11
C HIS A 179 15.17 -11.00 -0.22
N ASN A 180 16.43 -10.94 0.19
CA ASN A 180 17.36 -9.91 -0.27
C ASN A 180 17.92 -10.32 -1.64
N ASP A 181 17.09 -10.28 -2.70
CA ASP A 181 17.53 -10.64 -4.06
C ASP A 181 18.25 -9.45 -4.73
N ALA A 182 19.35 -9.75 -5.42
CA ALA A 182 20.06 -8.80 -6.27
C ALA A 182 19.31 -8.50 -7.58
N ASN A 183 18.35 -9.35 -7.97
CA ASN A 183 17.61 -9.25 -9.22
C ASN A 183 16.36 -8.35 -9.16
N ASP A 184 16.05 -7.75 -8.01
CA ASP A 184 14.92 -6.80 -7.89
C ASP A 184 15.02 -5.66 -8.92
N ALA A 185 16.24 -5.25 -9.29
CA ALA A 185 16.46 -4.24 -10.33
C ALA A 185 15.97 -4.63 -11.72
N LYS A 186 15.78 -5.93 -11.99
CA LYS A 186 15.32 -6.48 -13.29
C LYS A 186 13.86 -6.91 -13.28
N PHE A 187 13.20 -6.84 -12.13
CA PHE A 187 11.85 -7.32 -11.99
C PHE A 187 10.87 -6.35 -12.67
N ALA A 188 10.01 -6.89 -13.53
CA ALA A 188 8.92 -6.16 -14.15
C ALA A 188 7.62 -6.37 -13.35
N PRO A 189 6.88 -5.29 -13.01
CA PRO A 189 5.58 -5.41 -12.35
C PRO A 189 4.65 -6.40 -13.06
N ARG A 190 4.02 -7.28 -12.28
CA ARG A 190 3.05 -8.24 -12.80
C ARG A 190 1.65 -7.80 -12.42
N LEU A 191 0.77 -7.70 -13.41
CA LEU A 191 -0.63 -7.39 -13.14
C LEU A 191 -1.34 -8.60 -12.55
N SER A 192 -2.07 -8.36 -11.47
CA SER A 192 -2.98 -9.36 -10.92
C SER A 192 -4.03 -9.75 -11.96
N LYS A 193 -4.46 -11.02 -11.96
CA LYS A 193 -5.61 -11.50 -12.74
C LYS A 193 -6.93 -11.34 -11.97
N GLN A 194 -6.92 -10.61 -10.85
CA GLN A 194 -8.08 -10.38 -9.99
C GLN A 194 -9.19 -9.66 -10.75
N LYS A 195 -10.32 -10.36 -10.94
CA LYS A 195 -11.52 -9.80 -11.61
C LYS A 195 -12.40 -8.98 -10.68
N ASN A 196 -12.28 -9.20 -9.36
CA ASN A 196 -13.03 -8.43 -8.39
C ASN A 196 -12.54 -6.98 -8.36
N LYS A 197 -13.47 -6.03 -8.33
CA LYS A 197 -13.17 -4.61 -8.09
C LYS A 197 -12.90 -4.45 -6.60
N ILE A 198 -11.75 -3.92 -6.24
CA ILE A 198 -11.28 -3.79 -4.86
C ILE A 198 -10.81 -2.37 -4.64
N ALA A 199 -11.20 -1.78 -3.51
CA ALA A 199 -10.59 -0.56 -2.99
C ALA A 199 -10.43 -0.65 -1.47
N MET A 200 -9.36 -0.06 -0.94
CA MET A 200 -9.10 -0.01 0.50
C MET A 200 -8.47 1.34 0.85
N ILE A 201 -8.95 1.99 1.91
CA ILE A 201 -8.33 3.20 2.44
C ILE A 201 -8.32 3.16 3.97
N ARG A 202 -7.21 3.60 4.56
CA ARG A 202 -7.12 3.79 6.01
C ARG A 202 -7.78 5.12 6.37
N THR A 203 -8.45 5.18 7.50
CA THR A 203 -9.01 6.42 8.04
C THR A 203 -8.47 6.69 9.43
N ALA A 204 -8.65 7.91 9.94
CA ALA A 204 -8.23 8.27 11.30
C ALA A 204 -8.90 7.39 12.39
N ARG A 205 -10.05 6.77 12.09
CA ARG A 205 -10.83 5.97 13.04
C ARG A 205 -10.93 4.49 12.67
N GLY A 206 -10.35 4.06 11.56
CA GLY A 206 -10.41 2.69 11.10
C GLY A 206 -10.04 2.57 9.63
N ARG A 207 -10.94 2.03 8.82
CA ARG A 207 -10.70 1.79 7.39
C ARG A 207 -11.98 1.60 6.62
N HIS A 208 -11.93 1.85 5.31
CA HIS A 208 -12.98 1.41 4.39
C HIS A 208 -12.41 0.35 3.46
N THR A 209 -13.23 -0.64 3.11
CA THR A 209 -12.91 -1.64 2.10
C THR A 209 -14.09 -1.82 1.17
N MET A 210 -13.84 -1.99 -0.11
CA MET A 210 -14.85 -2.31 -1.10
C MET A 210 -14.44 -3.57 -1.84
N MET A 211 -15.42 -4.44 -2.06
CA MET A 211 -15.30 -5.59 -2.95
C MET A 211 -16.54 -5.62 -3.83
N ASN A 212 -16.34 -5.45 -5.13
CA ASN A 212 -17.37 -5.31 -6.14
C ASN A 212 -18.36 -4.19 -5.77
N ASN A 213 -19.54 -4.55 -5.32
CA ASN A 213 -20.65 -3.68 -4.99
C ASN A 213 -20.88 -3.56 -3.47
N GLU A 214 -20.08 -4.22 -2.65
CA GLU A 214 -20.17 -4.18 -1.19
C GLU A 214 -19.09 -3.28 -0.59
N PHE A 215 -19.51 -2.25 0.13
CA PHE A 215 -18.66 -1.30 0.84
C PHE A 215 -18.76 -1.58 2.34
N ARG A 216 -17.63 -1.78 3.00
CA ARG A 216 -17.53 -2.02 4.44
C ARG A 216 -16.77 -0.88 5.09
N ILE A 217 -17.44 -0.19 6.02
CA ILE A 217 -16.96 0.99 6.71
C ILE A 217 -16.67 0.59 8.16
N TYR A 218 -15.39 0.54 8.52
CA TYR A 218 -14.93 0.21 9.86
C TYR A 218 -14.55 1.49 10.60
N GLU A 219 -15.31 1.83 11.65
CA GLU A 219 -15.03 2.97 12.52
C GLU A 219 -15.01 2.53 13.99
N GLY A 220 -13.83 2.54 14.61
CA GLY A 220 -13.65 2.05 15.98
C GLY A 220 -13.99 0.56 16.10
N GLN A 221 -15.11 0.25 16.74
CA GLN A 221 -15.62 -1.13 16.87
C GLN A 221 -16.82 -1.41 15.96
N SER A 222 -17.34 -0.39 15.28
CA SER A 222 -18.50 -0.50 14.41
C SER A 222 -18.11 -0.91 13.00
N LEU A 223 -18.95 -1.74 12.40
CA LEU A 223 -18.92 -2.08 10.98
C LEU A 223 -20.28 -1.73 10.37
N THR A 224 -20.27 -0.87 9.36
CA THR A 224 -21.43 -0.62 8.52
C THR A 224 -21.17 -1.16 7.12
N THR A 225 -22.11 -1.93 6.59
CA THR A 225 -22.07 -2.44 5.21
C THR A 225 -23.07 -1.66 4.36
N TYR A 226 -22.62 -1.23 3.19
CA TYR A 226 -23.44 -0.54 2.19
C TYR A 226 -23.28 -1.27 0.86
N THR A 227 -24.39 -1.74 0.29
CA THR A 227 -24.40 -2.46 -0.99
C THR A 227 -25.06 -1.61 -2.05
N THR A 228 -24.37 -1.42 -3.16
CA THR A 228 -24.85 -0.63 -4.32
C THR A 228 -25.51 -1.53 -5.34
N ASN A 229 -26.61 -1.07 -5.94
CA ASN A 229 -27.38 -1.83 -6.93
C ASN A 229 -27.30 -1.20 -8.33
N THR A 230 -26.80 0.03 -8.43
CA THR A 230 -26.60 0.73 -9.72
C THR A 230 -25.17 1.25 -9.85
N GLU A 231 -24.72 1.47 -11.08
CA GLU A 231 -23.42 2.08 -11.35
C GLU A 231 -23.31 3.50 -10.75
N LYS A 232 -24.40 4.29 -10.82
CA LYS A 232 -24.44 5.62 -10.22
C LYS A 232 -24.21 5.58 -8.71
N GLU A 233 -24.88 4.67 -8.01
CA GLU A 233 -24.65 4.48 -6.57
C GLU A 233 -23.20 4.04 -6.28
N TRP A 234 -22.65 3.17 -7.12
CA TRP A 234 -21.27 2.69 -7.00
C TRP A 234 -20.24 3.81 -7.16
N LEU A 235 -20.38 4.66 -8.18
CA LEU A 235 -19.52 5.82 -8.39
C LEU A 235 -19.63 6.84 -7.25
N GLN A 236 -20.85 7.10 -6.76
CA GLN A 236 -21.08 7.98 -5.61
C GLN A 236 -20.45 7.42 -4.33
N ALA A 237 -20.55 6.11 -4.10
CA ALA A 237 -19.95 5.45 -2.95
C ALA A 237 -18.42 5.45 -3.04
N LEU A 238 -17.83 5.23 -4.22
CA LEU A 238 -16.40 5.38 -4.46
C LEU A 238 -15.90 6.77 -4.09
N GLN A 239 -16.55 7.81 -4.61
CA GLN A 239 -16.16 9.19 -4.34
C GLN A 239 -16.32 9.53 -2.85
N ARG A 240 -17.40 9.08 -2.22
CA ARG A 240 -17.68 9.34 -0.80
C ARG A 240 -16.69 8.66 0.13
N PHE A 241 -16.41 7.37 -0.08
CA PHE A 241 -15.70 6.55 0.89
C PHE A 241 -14.20 6.39 0.59
N PHE A 242 -13.78 6.59 -0.66
CA PHE A 242 -12.40 6.44 -1.10
C PHE A 242 -11.85 7.67 -1.81
N HIS A 243 -12.66 8.71 -2.03
CA HIS A 243 -12.28 9.92 -2.77
C HIS A 243 -11.89 9.67 -4.24
N ILE A 244 -12.34 8.53 -4.80
CA ILE A 244 -12.08 8.12 -6.17
C ILE A 244 -13.19 8.65 -7.08
N SER A 245 -12.80 9.46 -8.06
CA SER A 245 -13.63 9.83 -9.21
C SER A 245 -13.15 9.09 -10.46
N LEU A 246 -14.04 8.36 -11.12
CA LEU A 246 -13.80 7.86 -12.48
C LEU A 246 -14.46 8.83 -13.44
N GLN A 247 -13.69 9.36 -14.39
CA GLN A 247 -14.26 10.16 -15.48
C GLN A 247 -15.05 9.21 -16.39
N GLN A 248 -16.29 9.59 -16.70
CA GLN A 248 -17.13 8.93 -17.70
C GLN A 248 -16.80 9.48 -19.09
#